data_AF-X1KS84-F1
#
_entry.id   AF-X1KS84-F1
#
_cell.length_a   1.000
_cell.length_b   1.000
_cell.length_c   1.000
_cell.angle_alpha   90.00
_cell.angle_beta   90.00
_cell.angle_gamma   90.00
#
_symmetry.space_group_name_H-M   'P 1'
#
loop_
_entity.id
_entity.type
_entity.pdbx_description
1 polymer ?
#
loop_
_entity_poly.entity_id
_entity_poly.type
_entity_poly.pdbx_seq_one_letter_code
_entity_poly.pdbx_strand_id
1 'polypeptide(L)'
;INSGPICEQFVGQHLLYARPCYEEPELFYWCREKRQASSEIDYILSYGPQIIPVEVKAGKTGTLKSLHIFIKEKELNYGVRFNADIPSCSDISISLLGKHIMFKLLSLPLYMVEELQRIVTHTI
;
A
#
# COMPACT_ATOMS: atom_id res chain seq x y z
N ILE A 1 13.98 17.49 -3.47
CA ILE A 1 12.96 18.26 -2.73
C ILE A 1 11.52 17.83 -3.09
N ASN A 2 11.24 17.25 -4.27
CA ASN A 2 9.89 16.78 -4.64
C ASN A 2 9.73 15.26 -4.81
N SER A 3 10.64 14.45 -4.24
CA SER A 3 10.68 13.02 -4.54
C SER A 3 9.43 12.24 -4.09
N GLY A 4 8.81 12.63 -2.96
CA GLY A 4 7.57 11.99 -2.45
C GLY A 4 6.40 12.07 -3.43
N PRO A 5 5.88 13.29 -3.70
CA PRO A 5 4.76 13.47 -4.62
C PRO A 5 5.01 12.92 -6.03
N ILE A 6 6.25 12.96 -6.53
CA ILE A 6 6.60 12.37 -7.83
C ILE A 6 6.47 10.83 -7.79
N CYS A 7 6.91 10.19 -6.70
CA CYS A 7 6.77 8.74 -6.54
C CYS A 7 5.31 8.33 -6.44
N GLU A 8 4.51 9.08 -5.68
CA GLU A 8 3.06 8.87 -5.58
C GLU A 8 2.41 9.01 -6.97
N GLN A 9 2.68 10.09 -7.70
CA GLN A 9 2.14 10.27 -9.06
C GLN A 9 2.58 9.18 -10.02
N PHE A 10 3.86 8.75 -9.96
CA PHE A 10 4.36 7.65 -10.77
C PHE A 10 3.56 6.37 -10.49
N VAL A 11 3.49 5.94 -9.23
CA VAL A 11 2.75 4.73 -8.84
C VAL A 11 1.26 4.87 -9.18
N GLY A 12 0.65 6.00 -8.85
CA GLY A 12 -0.77 6.27 -9.09
C GLY A 12 -1.14 6.17 -10.57
N GLN A 13 -0.37 6.77 -11.48
CA GLN A 13 -0.67 6.71 -12.91
C GLN A 13 -0.62 5.26 -13.44
N HIS A 14 0.37 4.48 -13.03
CA HIS A 14 0.43 3.07 -13.43
C HIS A 14 -0.71 2.24 -12.82
N LEU A 15 -1.07 2.47 -11.55
CA LEU A 15 -2.20 1.80 -10.92
C LEU A 15 -3.55 2.16 -11.56
N LEU A 16 -3.74 3.43 -11.94
CA LEU A 16 -4.95 3.94 -12.59
C LEU A 16 -5.26 3.18 -13.89
N TYR A 17 -4.22 2.84 -14.65
CA TYR A 17 -4.33 2.15 -15.94
C TYR A 17 -3.98 0.65 -15.87
N ALA A 18 -3.88 0.07 -14.67
CA ALA A 18 -3.58 -1.36 -14.50
C ALA A 18 -4.77 -2.29 -14.85
N ARG A 19 -5.98 -1.75 -14.90
CA ARG A 19 -7.21 -2.50 -15.21
C ARG A 19 -7.42 -2.65 -16.72
N PRO A 20 -8.28 -3.61 -17.16
CA PRO A 20 -8.62 -3.76 -18.57
C PRO A 20 -9.07 -2.45 -19.22
N CYS A 21 -8.69 -2.23 -20.48
CA CYS A 21 -8.88 -0.95 -21.18
C CYS A 21 -10.35 -0.52 -21.39
N TYR A 22 -11.30 -1.42 -21.16
CA TYR A 22 -12.73 -1.14 -21.26
C TYR A 22 -13.37 -0.72 -19.91
N GLU A 23 -12.62 -0.77 -18.81
CA GLU A 23 -13.06 -0.29 -17.50
C GLU A 23 -12.70 1.18 -17.32
N GLU A 24 -13.58 1.94 -16.67
CA GLU A 24 -13.28 3.34 -16.34
C GLU A 24 -12.13 3.39 -15.31
N PRO A 25 -11.06 4.15 -15.57
CA PRO A 25 -9.94 4.26 -14.65
C PRO A 25 -10.34 4.96 -13.35
N GLU A 26 -10.16 4.27 -12.23
CA GLU A 26 -10.45 4.79 -10.90
C GLU A 26 -9.36 4.43 -9.88
N LEU A 27 -9.10 5.35 -8.96
CA LEU A 27 -8.23 5.13 -7.80
C LEU A 27 -8.98 5.49 -6.54
N PHE A 28 -8.77 4.68 -5.50
CA PHE A 28 -9.29 4.92 -4.17
C PHE A 28 -8.14 5.16 -3.22
N TYR A 29 -8.38 5.99 -2.22
CA TYR A 29 -7.50 6.18 -1.08
C TYR A 29 -8.32 6.00 0.19
N TRP A 30 -7.67 5.91 1.34
CA TRP A 30 -8.38 5.92 2.61
C TRP A 30 -7.77 6.96 3.52
N CYS A 31 -8.63 7.80 4.07
CA CYS A 31 -8.27 8.70 5.14
C CYS A 31 -9.10 8.39 6.39
N ARG A 32 -8.49 8.64 7.53
CA ARG A 32 -9.14 8.69 8.82
C ARG A 32 -8.81 10.00 9.48
N GLU A 33 -9.85 10.79 9.73
CA GLU A 33 -9.73 12.03 10.48
C GLU A 33 -10.16 11.81 11.93
N LYS A 34 -9.20 11.83 12.86
CA LYS A 34 -9.48 12.02 14.29
C LYS A 34 -8.76 13.27 14.75
N ARG A 35 -9.38 13.98 15.69
CA ARG A 35 -8.96 15.30 16.24
C ARG A 35 -7.48 15.41 16.65
N GLN A 36 -6.75 14.30 16.83
CA GLN A 36 -5.31 14.25 17.16
C GLN A 36 -4.53 13.13 16.45
N ALA A 37 -5.14 12.44 15.48
CA ALA A 37 -4.49 11.34 14.77
C ALA A 37 -5.14 11.15 13.40
N SER A 38 -4.64 11.90 12.41
CA SER A 38 -4.92 11.61 11.00
C SER A 38 -4.07 10.45 10.51
N SER A 39 -4.61 9.67 9.59
CA SER A 39 -3.89 8.61 8.89
C SER A 39 -4.44 8.49 7.49
N GLU A 40 -3.57 8.23 6.54
CA GLU A 40 -3.90 8.20 5.12
C GLU A 40 -3.10 7.08 4.46
N ILE A 41 -3.80 6.27 3.66
CA ILE A 41 -3.22 5.29 2.74
C ILE A 41 -3.32 5.87 1.34
N ASP A 42 -2.19 5.91 0.62
CA ASP A 42 -2.09 6.55 -0.69
C ASP A 42 -3.05 5.91 -1.70
N TYR A 43 -3.07 4.57 -1.78
CA TYR A 43 -3.98 3.84 -2.67
C TYR A 43 -4.59 2.59 -2.03
N ILE A 44 -5.83 2.30 -2.39
CA ILE A 44 -6.52 1.05 -2.11
C ILE A 44 -6.95 0.43 -3.43
N LEU A 45 -6.52 -0.81 -3.63
CA LEU A 45 -6.88 -1.60 -4.80
C LEU A 45 -7.82 -2.72 -4.39
N SER A 46 -8.61 -3.19 -5.36
CA SER A 46 -9.43 -4.39 -5.22
C SER A 46 -9.04 -5.36 -6.33
N TYR A 47 -8.57 -6.54 -5.94
CA TYR A 47 -8.35 -7.66 -6.86
C TYR A 47 -9.17 -8.85 -6.38
N GLY A 48 -10.26 -9.16 -7.07
CA GLY A 48 -11.23 -10.15 -6.63
C GLY A 48 -11.82 -9.77 -5.25
N PRO A 49 -11.78 -10.66 -4.24
CA PRO A 49 -12.30 -10.37 -2.90
C PRO A 49 -11.30 -9.62 -2.00
N GLN A 50 -10.09 -9.35 -2.47
CA GLN A 50 -8.99 -8.82 -1.65
C GLN A 50 -8.89 -7.30 -1.74
N ILE A 51 -8.84 -6.64 -0.58
CA ILE A 51 -8.59 -5.20 -0.44
C ILE A 51 -7.10 -4.96 -0.19
N ILE A 52 -6.42 -4.28 -1.10
CA ILE A 52 -4.96 -4.14 -1.06
C ILE A 52 -4.57 -2.72 -0.72
N PRO A 53 -4.13 -2.44 0.52
CA PRO A 53 -3.59 -1.15 0.87
C PRO A 53 -2.17 -1.00 0.33
N VAL A 54 -1.93 0.11 -0.35
CA VAL A 54 -0.66 0.47 -0.98
C VAL A 54 -0.17 1.77 -0.37
N GLU A 55 1.06 1.76 0.13
CA GLU A 55 1.77 2.95 0.61
C GLU A 55 3.01 3.22 -0.26
N VAL A 56 3.25 4.46 -0.64
CA VAL A 56 4.37 4.88 -1.48
C VAL A 56 5.38 5.69 -0.66
N LYS A 57 6.67 5.38 -0.82
CA LYS A 57 7.77 6.09 -0.16
C LYS A 57 8.87 6.41 -1.16
N ALA A 58 9.31 7.65 -1.22
CA ALA A 58 10.42 8.04 -2.09
C ALA A 58 11.77 7.45 -1.67
N GLY A 59 11.95 7.19 -0.37
CA GLY A 59 13.18 6.62 0.20
C GLY A 59 12.99 5.18 0.65
N LYS A 60 14.10 4.53 1.01
CA LYS A 60 14.09 3.18 1.59
C LYS A 60 13.55 3.16 3.03
N THR A 61 13.72 4.27 3.74
CA THR A 61 13.37 4.43 5.14
C THR A 61 12.10 5.26 5.30
N GLY A 62 11.29 4.93 6.31
CA GLY A 62 10.03 5.60 6.58
C GLY A 62 9.14 4.73 7.48
N THR A 63 8.33 5.36 8.32
CA THR A 63 7.36 4.63 9.13
C THR A 63 6.13 4.31 8.28
N LEU A 64 5.53 3.14 8.52
CA LEU A 64 4.30 2.68 7.87
C LEU A 64 3.10 2.82 8.81
N LYS A 65 3.05 3.93 9.54
CA LYS A 65 2.07 4.13 10.61
C LYS A 65 0.63 4.08 10.10
N SER A 66 0.35 4.73 8.96
CA SER A 66 -0.97 4.69 8.34
C SER A 66 -1.34 3.27 7.92
N LEU A 67 -0.44 2.57 7.21
CA LEU A 67 -0.62 1.17 6.83
C LEU A 67 -0.92 0.27 8.02
N HIS A 68 -0.15 0.39 9.11
CA HIS A 68 -0.39 -0.37 10.34
C HIS A 68 -1.77 -0.11 10.95
N ILE A 69 -2.23 1.14 10.95
CA ILE A 69 -3.56 1.52 11.45
C ILE A 69 -4.65 0.95 10.54
N PHE A 70 -4.49 1.05 9.23
CA PHE A 70 -5.46 0.53 8.27
C PHE A 70 -5.59 -0.99 8.36
N ILE A 71 -4.46 -1.71 8.36
CA ILE A 71 -4.41 -3.17 8.52
C ILE A 71 -5.11 -3.60 9.80
N LYS A 72 -4.88 -2.88 10.92
CA LYS A 72 -5.59 -3.11 12.17
C LYS A 72 -7.10 -2.94 12.04
N GLU A 73 -7.54 -1.81 11.50
CA GLU A 73 -8.96 -1.44 11.47
C GLU A 73 -9.78 -2.28 10.49
N LYS A 74 -9.14 -2.76 9.42
CA LYS A 74 -9.75 -3.61 8.41
C LYS A 74 -9.47 -5.10 8.62
N GLU A 75 -8.76 -5.43 9.69
CA GLU A 75 -8.37 -6.80 10.06
C GLU A 75 -7.69 -7.57 8.93
N LEU A 76 -6.83 -6.87 8.19
CA LEU A 76 -6.05 -7.44 7.10
C LEU A 76 -4.80 -8.14 7.63
N ASN A 77 -4.29 -9.09 6.86
CA ASN A 77 -3.06 -9.84 7.15
C ASN A 77 -1.97 -9.60 6.10
N TYR A 78 -2.12 -8.58 5.25
CA TYR A 78 -1.12 -8.16 4.28
C TYR A 78 -1.16 -6.64 4.02
N GLY A 79 -0.08 -6.13 3.44
CA GLY A 79 0.01 -4.76 2.93
C GLY A 79 1.12 -4.62 1.90
N VAL A 80 1.02 -3.57 1.07
CA VAL A 80 1.98 -3.31 -0.01
C VAL A 80 2.67 -1.98 0.24
N ARG A 81 3.98 -1.94 -0.01
CA ARG A 81 4.77 -0.71 -0.03
C ARG A 81 5.55 -0.61 -1.33
N PHE A 82 5.47 0.54 -2.00
CA PHE A 82 6.43 0.91 -3.04
C PHE A 82 7.52 1.81 -2.50
N ASN A 83 8.78 1.49 -2.77
CA ASN A 83 9.91 2.31 -2.36
C ASN A 83 11.14 2.19 -3.28
N ALA A 84 12.24 2.82 -2.91
CA ALA A 84 13.51 2.77 -3.65
C ALA A 84 14.42 1.58 -3.25
N ASP A 85 13.88 0.55 -2.59
CA ASP A 85 14.65 -0.60 -2.11
C ASP A 85 14.45 -1.85 -2.97
N ILE A 86 15.22 -2.91 -2.72
CA ILE A 86 15.05 -4.19 -3.41
C ILE A 86 13.73 -4.88 -3.00
N PRO A 87 13.15 -5.72 -3.88
CA PRO A 87 11.94 -6.47 -3.55
C PRO A 87 12.14 -7.34 -2.30
N SER A 88 11.16 -7.32 -1.41
CA SER A 88 11.15 -8.18 -0.22
C SER A 88 9.73 -8.48 0.24
N CYS A 89 9.56 -9.63 0.88
CA CYS A 89 8.33 -10.00 1.58
C CYS A 89 8.70 -10.38 3.01
N SER A 90 8.15 -9.66 3.99
CA SER A 90 8.53 -9.82 5.40
C SER A 90 7.29 -9.93 6.28
N ASP A 91 7.34 -10.78 7.29
CA ASP A 91 6.33 -10.81 8.35
C ASP A 91 6.58 -9.66 9.32
N ILE A 92 5.59 -8.78 9.46
CA ILE A 92 5.63 -7.61 10.34
C ILE A 92 4.75 -7.87 11.55
N SER A 93 5.33 -7.74 12.75
CA SER A 93 4.61 -7.80 14.01
C SER A 93 4.56 -6.41 14.64
N ILE A 94 3.36 -5.94 14.93
CA ILE A 94 3.12 -4.63 15.56
C ILE A 94 2.20 -4.77 16.76
N SER A 95 2.40 -3.89 17.75
CA SER A 95 1.46 -3.71 18.85
C SER A 95 0.83 -2.32 18.73
N LEU A 96 -0.48 -2.28 18.52
CA LEU A 96 -1.25 -1.03 18.40
C LEU A 96 -2.41 -1.05 19.39
N LEU A 97 -2.40 -0.12 20.34
CA LEU A 97 -3.41 0.00 21.41
C LEU A 97 -3.65 -1.35 22.13
N GLY A 98 -2.57 -2.06 22.45
CA GLY A 98 -2.62 -3.35 23.16
C GLY A 98 -3.02 -4.58 22.32
N LYS A 99 -3.43 -4.41 21.05
CA LYS A 99 -3.66 -5.54 20.13
C LYS A 99 -2.37 -5.83 19.36
N HIS A 100 -1.91 -7.08 19.43
CA HIS A 100 -0.84 -7.59 18.60
C HIS A 100 -1.40 -8.01 17.24
N ILE A 101 -0.74 -7.59 16.17
CA ILE A 101 -1.15 -7.85 14.80
C ILE A 101 0.07 -8.30 14.03
N MET A 102 -0.12 -9.35 13.26
CA MET A 102 0.88 -9.85 12.33
C MET A 102 0.33 -9.75 10.91
N PHE A 103 1.14 -9.21 10.00
CA PHE A 103 0.77 -9.12 8.60
C PHE A 103 2.02 -9.27 7.72
N LYS A 104 1.82 -9.74 6.48
CA LYS A 104 2.86 -9.80 5.46
C LYS A 104 3.00 -8.45 4.76
N LEU A 105 4.19 -7.87 4.76
CA LEU A 105 4.50 -6.68 3.99
C LEU A 105 5.22 -7.08 2.71
N LEU A 106 4.56 -6.87 1.56
CA LEU A 106 5.18 -6.92 0.25
C LEU A 106 5.77 -5.55 -0.08
N SER A 107 7.11 -5.44 -0.06
CA SER A 107 7.83 -4.24 -0.45
C SER A 107 8.36 -4.40 -1.86
N LEU A 108 7.97 -3.51 -2.78
CA LEU A 108 8.39 -3.53 -4.17
C LEU A 108 9.12 -2.22 -4.53
N PRO A 109 10.15 -2.28 -5.40
CA PRO A 109 10.67 -1.10 -6.08
C PRO A 109 9.56 -0.36 -6.83
N LEU A 110 9.63 0.97 -6.87
CA LEU A 110 8.66 1.81 -7.61
C LEU A 110 8.40 1.30 -9.04
N TYR A 111 9.45 0.95 -9.78
CA TYR A 111 9.37 0.48 -11.16
C TYR A 111 8.65 -0.86 -11.34
N MET A 112 8.35 -1.60 -10.27
CA MET A 112 7.62 -2.88 -10.32
C MET A 112 6.10 -2.70 -10.14
N VAL A 113 5.59 -1.48 -10.21
CA VAL A 113 4.15 -1.20 -10.01
C VAL A 113 3.23 -2.00 -10.96
N GLU A 114 3.64 -2.20 -12.21
CA GLU A 114 2.86 -2.98 -13.20
C GLU A 114 2.83 -4.49 -12.89
N GLU A 115 3.76 -4.98 -12.08
CA GLU A 115 3.82 -6.38 -11.66
C GLU A 115 2.94 -6.67 -10.43
N LEU A 116 2.37 -5.63 -9.81
CA LEU A 116 1.66 -5.75 -8.55
C LEU A 116 0.54 -6.78 -8.61
N GLN A 117 -0.37 -6.64 -9.58
CA GLN A 117 -1.52 -7.53 -9.75
C GLN A 117 -1.08 -8.99 -9.90
N ARG A 118 -0.07 -9.25 -10.74
CA ARG A 118 0.47 -10.60 -10.94
C ARG A 118 1.01 -11.16 -9.62
N ILE A 119 1.78 -10.39 -8.87
CA ILE A 119 2.44 -10.87 -7.64
C ILE A 119 1.41 -11.15 -6.55
N VAL A 120 0.49 -10.22 -6.27
CA VAL A 120 -0.48 -10.38 -5.18
C VAL A 120 -1.45 -11.53 -5.46
N THR A 121 -1.93 -11.72 -6.69
CA THR A 121 -2.81 -12.85 -7.04
C THR A 121 -2.15 -14.23 -6.86
N HIS A 122 -0.81 -14.32 -6.85
CA HIS A 122 -0.09 -15.59 -6.62
C HIS A 122 0.44 -15.75 -5.18
N THR A 123 0.40 -14.69 -4.36
CA THR A 123 1.05 -14.65 -3.05
C THR A 123 0.05 -14.55 -1.90
N ILE A 124 -1.15 -14.04 -2.18
CA ILE A 124 -2.20 -13.73 -1.20
C ILE A 124 -3.47 -14.46 -1.62
#